data_AF-A0A0F8VV27-F1
#
_entry.id   AF-A0A0F8VV27-F1
#
_cell.length_a   1.000
_cell.length_b   1.000
_cell.length_c   1.000
_cell.angle_alpha   90.00
_cell.angle_beta   90.00
_cell.angle_gamma   90.00
#
_symmetry.space_group_name_H-M   'P 1'
#
loop_
_entity.id
_entity.type
_entity.pdbx_description
1 polymer ?
#
loop_
_entity_poly.entity_id
_entity_poly.type
_entity_poly.pdbx_seq_one_letter_code
_entity_poly.pdbx_strand_id
1 'polypeptide(L)'
;ALAQTEEIIPPEEQVLPEETILSPMELIPVAIAHRQHLQIEYTNRRGELKQYVIEPYEVGGNKSHPAGYLWGWDINADTIKSFFLSNLSDVQLLETIFVPRF
;
A
#
# COMPACT_ATOMS: atom_id res chain seq x y z
N ALA A 1 44.96 -49.69 -3.06
CA ALA A 1 44.28 -48.60 -3.80
C ALA A 1 43.79 -47.60 -2.76
N LEU A 2 44.17 -46.34 -2.90
CA LEU A 2 43.99 -45.27 -1.91
C LEU A 2 42.50 -44.88 -1.82
N ALA A 3 42.01 -44.71 -0.59
CA ALA A 3 40.68 -44.18 -0.31
C ALA A 3 40.60 -42.71 -0.76
N GLN A 4 39.65 -42.40 -1.64
CA GLN A 4 39.29 -41.02 -1.95
C GLN A 4 38.30 -40.56 -0.88
N THR A 5 38.73 -39.64 -0.03
CA THR A 5 37.85 -38.86 0.83
C THR A 5 37.13 -37.85 -0.07
N GLU A 6 35.84 -38.07 -0.29
CA GLU A 6 34.94 -37.07 -0.84
C GLU A 6 34.79 -35.95 0.19
N GLU A 7 35.33 -34.76 -0.10
CA GLU A 7 35.12 -33.56 0.69
C GLU A 7 33.71 -33.02 0.37
N ILE A 8 32.75 -33.27 1.27
CA ILE A 8 31.39 -32.71 1.17
C ILE A 8 31.45 -31.26 1.66
N ILE A 9 31.35 -30.31 0.72
CA ILE A 9 31.16 -28.89 1.04
C ILE A 9 29.74 -28.74 1.63
N PRO A 10 29.56 -28.18 2.85
CA PRO A 10 28.23 -27.90 3.36
C PRO A 10 27.55 -26.87 2.45
N PRO A 11 26.25 -27.05 2.11
CA PRO A 11 25.55 -26.08 1.28
C PRO A 11 25.56 -24.73 2.00
N GLU A 12 26.00 -23.69 1.29
CA GLU A 12 25.87 -22.31 1.76
C GLU A 12 24.39 -22.07 2.13
N GLU A 13 24.17 -21.60 3.35
CA GLU A 13 22.86 -21.23 3.85
C GLU A 13 22.35 -20.05 2.99
N GLN A 14 21.42 -20.33 2.08
CA GLN A 14 20.74 -19.31 1.29
C GLN A 14 19.89 -18.46 2.26
N VAL A 15 20.39 -17.30 2.64
CA VAL A 15 19.59 -16.27 3.29
C VAL A 15 18.59 -15.77 2.24
N LEU A 16 17.30 -16.10 2.42
CA LEU A 16 16.23 -15.54 1.60
C LEU A 16 16.30 -14.00 1.68
N PRO A 17 16.15 -13.28 0.56
CA PRO A 17 16.16 -11.82 0.59
C PRO A 17 15.03 -11.34 1.51
N GLU A 18 15.33 -10.37 2.37
CA GLU A 18 14.33 -9.72 3.23
C GLU A 18 13.16 -9.24 2.33
N GLU A 19 11.95 -9.72 2.62
CA GLU A 19 10.75 -9.18 1.98
C GLU A 19 10.72 -7.67 2.26
N THR A 20 10.83 -6.87 1.22
CA THR A 20 10.74 -5.41 1.36
C THR A 20 9.30 -5.06 1.71
N ILE A 21 9.02 -4.89 3.00
CA ILE A 21 7.72 -4.40 3.47
C ILE A 21 7.65 -2.91 3.16
N LEU A 22 6.81 -2.53 2.19
CA LEU A 22 6.54 -1.13 1.87
C LEU A 22 5.76 -0.47 3.02
N SER A 23 6.10 0.78 3.34
CA SER A 23 5.33 1.56 4.30
C SER A 23 3.94 1.92 3.72
N PRO A 24 2.93 2.17 4.59
CA PRO A 24 1.58 2.55 4.16
C PRO A 24 1.52 3.70 3.15
N MET A 25 2.42 4.68 3.26
CA MET A 25 2.49 5.82 2.36
C MET A 25 3.14 5.48 1.01
N GLU A 26 4.01 4.48 0.96
CA GLU A 26 4.60 3.96 -0.28
C GLU A 26 3.63 3.07 -1.06
N LEU A 27 2.62 2.50 -0.40
CA LEU A 27 1.57 1.71 -1.05
C LEU A 27 0.61 2.57 -1.90
N ILE A 28 0.39 3.83 -1.53
CA ILE A 28 -0.52 4.74 -2.25
C ILE A 28 -0.09 4.96 -3.71
N PRO A 29 1.15 5.40 -4.02
CA PRO A 29 1.57 5.59 -5.41
C PRO A 29 1.59 4.27 -6.19
N VAL A 30 1.90 3.13 -5.55
CA VAL A 30 1.81 1.80 -6.17
C VAL A 30 0.37 1.50 -6.58
N ALA A 31 -0.59 1.68 -5.67
CA ALA A 31 -1.99 1.42 -5.95
C ALA A 31 -2.54 2.27 -7.10
N ILE A 32 -2.16 3.56 -7.17
CA ILE A 32 -2.54 4.44 -8.27
C ILE A 32 -1.93 3.95 -9.60
N ALA A 33 -0.62 3.67 -9.61
CA ALA A 33 0.09 3.25 -10.82
C ALA A 33 -0.43 1.90 -11.38
N HIS A 34 -0.76 0.97 -10.49
CA HIS A 34 -1.23 -0.37 -10.84
C HIS A 34 -2.75 -0.51 -10.87
N ARG A 35 -3.50 0.58 -10.65
CA ARG A 35 -4.97 0.60 -10.60
C ARG A 35 -5.52 -0.46 -9.63
N GLN A 36 -4.91 -0.56 -8.47
CA GLN A 36 -5.30 -1.48 -7.41
C GLN A 36 -6.15 -0.76 -6.36
N HIS A 37 -7.15 -1.45 -5.84
CA HIS A 37 -7.91 -0.91 -4.72
C HIS A 37 -7.04 -0.78 -3.47
N LEU A 38 -7.32 0.25 -2.68
CA LEU A 38 -6.78 0.41 -1.33
C LEU A 38 -7.87 0.19 -0.30
N GLN A 39 -7.55 -0.57 0.73
CA GLN A 39 -8.25 -0.46 2.00
C GLN A 39 -7.49 0.54 2.88
N ILE A 40 -8.21 1.51 3.42
CA ILE A 40 -7.64 2.52 4.31
C ILE A 40 -8.43 2.61 5.61
N GLU A 41 -7.71 2.81 6.71
CA GLU A 41 -8.29 3.30 7.97
C GLU A 41 -8.08 4.80 8.09
N TYR A 42 -9.17 5.53 8.32
CA TYR A 42 -9.18 6.98 8.31
C TYR A 42 -9.96 7.54 9.50
N THR A 43 -9.30 8.42 10.27
CA THR A 43 -9.96 9.17 11.35
C THR A 43 -10.60 10.44 10.80
N ASN A 44 -11.94 10.51 10.86
CA ASN A 44 -12.68 11.64 10.32
C ASN A 44 -12.62 12.89 11.24
N ARG A 45 -13.22 14.00 10.80
CA ARG A 45 -13.23 15.28 11.55
C ARG A 45 -13.91 15.21 12.92
N ARG A 46 -14.73 14.18 13.17
CA ARG A 46 -15.39 13.94 14.46
C ARG A 46 -14.54 13.05 15.39
N GLY A 47 -13.35 12.62 14.94
CA GLY A 47 -12.50 11.68 15.67
C GLY A 47 -12.95 10.23 15.55
N GLU A 48 -13.86 9.91 14.62
CA GLU A 48 -14.32 8.53 14.41
C GLU A 48 -13.38 7.82 13.44
N LEU A 49 -12.86 6.67 13.85
CA LEU A 49 -12.13 5.75 12.95
C LEU A 49 -13.11 5.06 12.01
N LYS A 50 -12.84 5.13 10.71
CA LYS A 50 -13.64 4.48 9.67
C LYS A 50 -12.74 3.80 8.65
N GLN A 51 -13.20 2.67 8.15
CA GLN A 51 -12.53 1.95 7.09
C GLN A 51 -13.20 2.25 5.75
N TYR A 52 -12.39 2.42 4.71
CA TYR A 52 -12.85 2.63 3.34
C TYR A 52 -12.14 1.67 2.41
N VAL A 53 -12.84 1.25 1.36
CA VAL A 53 -12.22 0.61 0.20
C VAL A 53 -12.37 1.58 -0.95
N ILE A 54 -11.25 1.96 -1.56
CA ILE A 54 -11.22 3.03 -2.56
C ILE A 54 -10.49 2.60 -3.83
N GLU A 55 -10.92 3.18 -4.94
CA GLU A 55 -10.14 3.31 -6.17
C GLU A 55 -9.30 4.60 -6.04
N PRO A 56 -7.99 4.54 -5.68
CA PRO A 56 -7.18 5.75 -5.54
C PRO A 56 -6.82 6.33 -6.92
N TYR A 57 -6.83 7.66 -7.03
CA TYR A 57 -6.58 8.35 -8.30
C TYR A 57 -5.38 9.29 -8.26
N GLU A 58 -5.31 10.15 -7.24
CA GLU A 58 -4.33 11.22 -7.20
C GLU A 58 -4.00 11.58 -5.75
N VAL A 59 -2.72 11.85 -5.51
CA VAL A 59 -2.23 12.49 -4.29
C VAL A 59 -1.95 13.95 -4.62
N GLY A 60 -2.64 14.86 -3.95
CA GLY A 60 -2.45 16.30 -4.12
C GLY A 60 -2.00 16.98 -2.82
N GLY A 61 -1.62 18.25 -2.94
CA GLY A 61 -1.19 19.06 -1.81
C GLY A 61 -1.38 20.54 -2.10
N ASN A 62 -1.58 21.35 -1.06
CA ASN A 62 -1.58 22.81 -1.18
C ASN A 62 -0.96 23.45 0.06
N LYS A 63 -0.72 24.76 0.01
CA LYS A 63 -0.08 25.51 1.12
C LYS A 63 -0.85 25.40 2.44
N SER A 64 -2.16 25.14 2.40
CA SER A 64 -3.01 25.01 3.58
C SER A 64 -2.95 23.61 4.21
N HIS A 65 -2.52 22.60 3.46
CA HIS A 65 -2.42 21.20 3.92
C HIS A 65 -1.11 20.60 3.41
N PRO A 66 0.03 20.87 4.08
CA PRO A 66 1.35 20.45 3.61
C PRO A 66 1.53 18.93 3.62
N ALA A 67 0.77 18.21 4.45
CA ALA A 67 0.77 16.74 4.46
C ALA A 67 0.06 16.14 3.23
N GLY A 68 -0.71 16.93 2.48
CA GLY A 68 -1.46 16.48 1.31
C GLY A 68 -2.75 15.72 1.62
N TYR A 69 -3.42 15.32 0.55
CA TYR A 69 -4.64 14.52 0.59
C TYR A 69 -4.63 13.51 -0.57
N LEU A 70 -5.30 12.38 -0.37
CA LEU A 70 -5.57 11.35 -1.36
C LEU A 70 -7.00 11.50 -1.86
N TRP A 71 -7.17 11.58 -3.18
CA TRP A 71 -8.49 11.44 -3.81
C TRP A 71 -8.70 10.01 -4.29
N GLY A 72 -9.91 9.51 -4.05
CA GLY A 72 -10.34 8.20 -4.54
C GLY A 72 -11.86 8.07 -4.56
N TRP A 73 -12.34 7.07 -5.29
CA TRP A 73 -13.75 6.68 -5.27
C TRP A 73 -13.98 5.65 -4.19
N ASP A 74 -14.86 5.98 -3.24
CA ASP A 74 -15.33 5.02 -2.24
C ASP A 74 -16.31 4.06 -2.90
N ILE A 75 -15.90 2.79 -2.99
CA ILE A 75 -16.64 1.75 -3.71
C ILE A 75 -17.97 1.44 -3.01
N ASN A 76 -17.99 1.54 -1.67
CA ASN A 76 -19.18 1.21 -0.88
C ASN A 76 -20.21 2.34 -0.91
N ALA A 77 -19.74 3.59 -0.90
CA ALA A 77 -20.62 4.76 -0.94
C ALA A 77 -20.91 5.25 -2.37
N ASP A 78 -20.28 4.65 -3.38
CA ASP A 78 -20.34 5.01 -4.80
C ASP A 78 -20.16 6.52 -5.02
N THR A 79 -19.10 7.09 -4.43
CA THR A 79 -18.86 8.54 -4.46
C THR A 79 -17.38 8.90 -4.33
N ILE A 80 -16.98 10.04 -4.91
CA ILE A 80 -15.63 10.57 -4.76
C ILE A 80 -15.44 11.10 -3.34
N LYS A 81 -14.30 10.75 -2.71
CA LYS A 81 -13.87 11.28 -1.42
C LYS A 81 -12.43 11.77 -1.46
N SER A 82 -12.13 12.71 -0.57
CA SER A 82 -10.78 13.17 -0.28
C SER A 82 -10.40 12.79 1.15
N PHE A 83 -9.22 12.20 1.33
CA PHE A 83 -8.70 11.76 2.62
C PHE A 83 -7.41 12.52 2.93
N PHE A 84 -7.36 13.24 4.05
CA PHE A 84 -6.10 13.84 4.50
C PHE A 84 -5.10 12.74 4.84
N LEU A 85 -3.90 12.82 4.27
CA LEU A 85 -2.86 11.80 4.49
C LEU A 85 -2.46 11.70 5.97
N SER A 86 -2.47 12.83 6.68
CA SER A 86 -2.21 12.90 8.13
C SER A 86 -3.23 12.17 9.00
N ASN A 87 -4.37 11.78 8.45
CA ASN A 87 -5.46 11.13 9.17
C ASN A 87 -5.60 9.65 8.83
N LEU A 88 -4.73 9.12 7.97
CA LEU A 88 -4.63 7.70 7.67
C LEU A 88 -3.86 7.00 8.80
N SER A 89 -4.44 5.96 9.39
CA SER A 89 -3.78 5.14 10.40
C SER A 89 -3.26 3.82 9.83
N ASP A 90 -3.90 3.32 8.78
CA ASP A 90 -3.49 2.10 8.09
C ASP A 90 -3.84 2.18 6.59
N VAL A 91 -3.01 1.57 5.75
CA VAL A 91 -3.19 1.48 4.29
C VAL A 91 -2.76 0.09 3.85
N GLN A 92 -3.66 -0.61 3.17
CA GLN A 92 -3.43 -1.95 2.64
C GLN A 92 -3.75 -1.99 1.16
N LEU A 93 -2.85 -2.58 0.39
CA LEU A 93 -3.06 -2.88 -1.02
C LEU A 93 -3.98 -4.09 -1.13
N LEU A 94 -5.03 -3.99 -1.94
CA LEU A 94 -5.87 -5.13 -2.25
C LEU A 94 -5.44 -5.76 -3.58
N GLU A 95 -5.57 -7.08 -3.69
CA GLU A 95 -5.21 -7.83 -4.90
C GLU A 95 -6.10 -7.46 -6.11
N THR A 96 -7.26 -6.88 -5.85
CA THR A 96 -8.23 -6.47 -6.88
C THR A 96 -7.78 -5.21 -7.61
N ILE A 97 -7.78 -5.29 -8.94
CA ILE A 97 -7.59 -4.16 -9.85
C ILE A 97 -8.93 -3.59 -10.34
N PHE A 98 -8.95 -2.32 -10.74
CA PHE A 98 -10.11 -1.65 -11.32
C PHE A 98 -9.81 -1.03 -12.68
N VAL A 99 -10.88 -0.78 -13.44
CA VAL A 99 -10.83 0.06 -14.63
C VAL A 99 -11.18 1.48 -14.20
N PRO A 100 -10.29 2.48 -14.38
CA PRO A 100 -10.54 3.85 -13.94
C PRO A 100 -11.84 4.39 -14.54
N ARG A 101 -12.66 5.00 -13.70
CA ARG A 101 -13.91 5.66 -14.11
C ARG A 101 -13.66 7.02 -14.79
N PHE A 102 -12.43 7.53 -14.72
CA PHE A 102 -11.98 8.83 -15.22
C PHE A 102 -10.64 8.69 -15.95
#